data_AF-A0A2K2V5C1-F1
#
_entry.id   AF-A0A2K2V5C1-F1
#
_cell.length_a   1.000
_cell.length_b   1.000
_cell.length_c   1.000
_cell.angle_alpha   90.00
_cell.angle_beta   90.00
_cell.angle_gamma   90.00
#
_symmetry.space_group_name_H-M   'P 1'
#
loop_
_entity.id
_entity.type
_entity.pdbx_description
1 polymer ?
#
loop_
_entity_poly.entity_id
_entity_poly.type
_entity_poly.pdbx_seq_one_letter_code
_entity_poly.pdbx_strand_id
1 'polypeptide(L)'
;AGIRPIPPQNDFVLERSGERIIHVLGTESPGFTASPALSELVIKMLTESGLRVEEKPVSKRRRFERARDDPKSARGRVICFCNLVTEDEIREAVRRGSKTLKGVFYRTGACMGTCQGSRCLADVLEIVADELKVNPRSIKFDGDGSWIVT
;
A
#
# COMPACT_ATOMS: atom_id res chain seq x y z
N ALA A 1 -8.70 12.38 -0.75
CA ALA A 1 -10.01 11.69 -0.65
C ALA A 1 -10.05 10.57 -1.67
N GLY A 2 -10.71 9.45 -1.36
CA GLY A 2 -10.95 8.35 -2.32
C GLY A 2 -12.40 8.39 -2.81
N ILE A 3 -12.65 7.96 -4.05
CA ILE A 3 -13.99 7.80 -4.60
C ILE A 3 -14.48 6.38 -4.28
N ARG A 4 -15.69 6.25 -3.74
CA ARG A 4 -16.33 4.95 -3.49
C ARG A 4 -17.18 4.55 -4.71
N PRO A 5 -16.97 3.36 -5.29
CA PRO A 5 -17.74 2.89 -6.45
C PRO A 5 -19.05 2.23 -5.97
N ILE A 6 -19.99 3.04 -5.47
CA ILE A 6 -21.25 2.57 -4.88
C ILE A 6 -22.29 2.33 -6.00
N PRO A 7 -22.78 1.09 -6.20
CA PRO A 7 -23.86 0.82 -7.14
C PRO A 7 -25.23 1.18 -6.52
N PRO A 8 -26.29 1.31 -7.34
CA PRO A 8 -27.64 1.64 -6.85
C PRO A 8 -28.19 0.69 -5.78
N GLN A 9 -27.77 -0.58 -5.79
CA GLN A 9 -28.17 -1.62 -4.85
C GLN A 9 -27.55 -1.44 -3.45
N ASN A 10 -26.52 -0.58 -3.33
CA ASN A 10 -25.77 -0.36 -2.09
C ASN A 10 -25.21 -1.66 -1.48
N ASP A 11 -24.80 -2.60 -2.34
CA ASP A 11 -24.19 -3.88 -1.98
C ASP A 11 -23.19 -4.30 -3.08
N PHE A 12 -22.43 -5.37 -2.83
CA PHE A 12 -21.56 -5.98 -3.83
C PHE A 12 -22.39 -6.54 -4.99
N VAL A 13 -21.98 -6.22 -6.22
CA VAL A 13 -22.59 -6.77 -7.43
C VAL A 13 -21.52 -7.54 -8.19
N LEU A 14 -21.75 -8.84 -8.36
CA LEU A 14 -20.89 -9.73 -9.15
C LEU A 14 -21.66 -10.16 -10.40
N GLU A 15 -21.23 -9.69 -11.56
CA GLU A 15 -21.90 -9.94 -12.83
C GLU A 15 -20.93 -10.46 -13.87
N ARG A 16 -21.43 -11.37 -14.71
CA ARG A 16 -20.66 -11.90 -15.83
C ARG A 16 -21.00 -11.11 -17.10
N SER A 17 -19.97 -10.72 -17.84
CA SER A 17 -20.13 -10.12 -19.18
C SER A 17 -19.42 -10.99 -20.21
N GLY A 18 -20.20 -11.70 -21.03
CA GLY A 18 -19.67 -12.71 -21.94
C GLY A 18 -18.96 -13.86 -21.22
N GLU A 19 -18.09 -14.59 -21.91
CA GLU A 19 -17.57 -15.84 -21.34
C GLU A 19 -16.43 -15.69 -20.33
N ARG A 20 -15.67 -14.58 -20.38
CA ARG A 20 -14.36 -14.47 -19.72
C ARG A 20 -14.19 -13.18 -18.90
N ILE A 21 -15.27 -12.44 -18.65
CA ILE A 21 -15.23 -11.19 -17.88
C ILE A 21 -16.21 -11.30 -16.72
N ILE A 22 -15.72 -10.95 -15.52
CA ILE A 22 -16.52 -10.81 -14.31
C ILE A 22 -16.31 -9.39 -13.79
N HIS A 23 -17.41 -8.68 -13.62
CA HIS A 23 -17.46 -7.39 -12.96
C HIS A 23 -17.68 -7.60 -11.47
N VAL A 24 -16.88 -6.92 -10.65
CA VAL A 24 -17.05 -6.85 -9.20
C VAL A 24 -17.21 -5.39 -8.84
N LEU A 25 -18.42 -4.99 -8.49
CA LEU A 25 -18.81 -3.60 -8.17
C LEU A 25 -19.18 -3.50 -6.68
N GLY A 26 -19.26 -2.28 -6.15
CA GLY A 26 -19.59 -2.07 -4.73
C GLY A 26 -18.44 -2.38 -3.78
N THR A 27 -17.19 -2.45 -4.26
CA THR A 27 -16.00 -2.62 -3.41
C THR A 27 -15.63 -1.32 -2.69
N GLU A 28 -16.49 -0.92 -1.75
CA GLU A 28 -16.30 0.24 -0.88
C GLU A 28 -15.65 -0.13 0.46
N SER A 29 -16.08 0.43 1.59
CA SER A 29 -15.48 0.20 2.91
C SER A 29 -15.41 -1.30 3.30
N PRO A 30 -16.48 -2.11 3.15
CA PRO A 30 -16.41 -3.54 3.41
C PRO A 30 -15.63 -4.33 2.35
N GLY A 31 -15.26 -3.73 1.21
CA GLY A 31 -14.59 -4.44 0.12
C GLY A 31 -13.26 -5.07 0.54
N PHE A 32 -12.52 -4.43 1.44
CA PHE A 32 -11.27 -5.00 1.96
C PHE A 32 -11.53 -6.22 2.85
N THR A 33 -12.52 -6.15 3.75
CA THR A 33 -12.86 -7.26 4.64
C THR A 33 -13.56 -8.41 3.92
N ALA A 34 -14.34 -8.12 2.88
CA ALA A 34 -15.04 -9.11 2.06
C ALA A 34 -14.17 -9.73 0.97
N SER A 35 -12.96 -9.21 0.73
CA SER A 35 -12.08 -9.63 -0.37
C SER A 35 -11.87 -11.15 -0.46
N PRO A 36 -11.66 -11.91 0.64
CA PRO A 36 -11.54 -13.37 0.57
C PRO A 36 -12.82 -14.04 0.04
N ALA A 37 -13.99 -13.70 0.59
CA ALA A 37 -15.27 -14.26 0.14
C ALA A 37 -15.60 -13.89 -1.31
N LEU A 38 -15.34 -12.63 -1.71
CA LEU A 38 -15.48 -12.18 -3.09
C LEU A 38 -14.58 -12.99 -4.04
N SER A 39 -13.35 -13.30 -3.62
CA SER A 39 -12.42 -14.06 -4.45
C SER A 39 -12.89 -15.50 -4.72
N GLU A 40 -13.49 -16.15 -3.73
CA GLU A 40 -14.06 -17.50 -3.88
C GLU A 40 -15.23 -17.50 -4.88
N LEU A 41 -16.12 -16.51 -4.79
CA LEU A 41 -17.23 -16.36 -5.73
C LEU A 41 -16.75 -16.10 -7.15
N VAL A 42 -15.75 -15.23 -7.33
CA VAL A 42 -15.14 -14.93 -8.63
C VAL A 42 -14.49 -16.20 -9.22
N ILE A 43 -13.72 -16.95 -8.43
CA ILE A 43 -13.10 -18.21 -8.87
C ILE A 43 -14.15 -19.23 -9.30
N LYS A 44 -15.24 -19.36 -8.53
CA LYS A 44 -16.36 -20.25 -8.87
C LYS A 44 -16.95 -19.87 -10.24
N MET A 45 -17.30 -18.60 -10.43
CA MET A 45 -17.87 -18.10 -11.69
C MET A 45 -16.91 -18.31 -12.89
N LEU A 46 -15.60 -18.11 -12.70
CA LEU A 46 -14.61 -18.38 -13.75
C LEU A 46 -14.49 -19.87 -14.07
N THR A 47 -14.56 -20.73 -13.06
CA THR A 47 -14.47 -22.19 -13.22
C THR A 47 -15.69 -22.74 -13.95
N GLU A 48 -16.89 -22.26 -13.60
CA GLU A 48 -18.14 -22.54 -14.33
C GLU A 48 -18.09 -22.04 -15.79
N SER A 49 -17.21 -21.06 -16.07
CA SER A 49 -16.93 -20.56 -17.41
C SER A 49 -15.89 -21.38 -18.19
N GLY A 50 -15.39 -22.47 -17.60
CA GLY A 50 -14.39 -23.35 -18.21
C GLY A 50 -12.93 -22.95 -17.94
N LEU A 51 -12.68 -21.95 -17.08
CA LEU A 51 -11.32 -21.63 -16.65
C LEU A 51 -10.79 -22.76 -15.75
N ARG A 52 -9.62 -23.29 -16.11
CA ARG A 52 -8.87 -24.19 -15.22
C ARG A 52 -8.07 -23.35 -14.25
N VAL A 53 -8.27 -23.59 -12.97
CA VAL A 53 -7.56 -22.89 -11.89
C VAL A 53 -6.59 -23.85 -11.21
N GLU A 54 -5.42 -23.33 -10.85
CA GLU A 54 -4.42 -24.05 -10.05
C GLU A 54 -4.19 -23.26 -8.77
N GLU A 55 -4.09 -23.98 -7.66
CA GLU A 55 -3.79 -23.36 -6.38
C GLU A 55 -2.35 -22.84 -6.37
N LYS A 56 -2.19 -21.55 -6.07
CA LYS A 56 -0.87 -20.94 -5.92
C LYS A 56 -0.54 -20.83 -4.43
N PRO A 57 0.69 -21.19 -4.01
CA PRO A 57 1.08 -21.03 -2.63
C PRO A 57 1.03 -19.55 -2.24
N VAL A 58 0.24 -19.24 -1.21
CA VAL A 58 0.16 -17.89 -0.67
C VAL A 58 1.39 -17.65 0.20
N SER A 59 2.30 -16.79 -0.26
CA SER A 59 3.43 -16.35 0.56
C SER A 59 2.92 -15.54 1.75
N LYS A 60 3.08 -16.06 2.97
CA LYS A 60 2.86 -15.29 4.20
C LYS A 60 3.85 -14.12 4.21
N ARG A 61 3.37 -12.90 3.98
CA ARG A 61 4.20 -11.71 4.11
C ARG A 61 4.43 -11.43 5.58
N ARG A 62 5.70 -11.27 5.98
CA ARG A 62 6.05 -10.80 7.33
C ARG A 62 5.37 -9.45 7.55
N ARG A 63 4.67 -9.31 8.69
CA ARG A 63 4.04 -8.04 9.10
C ARG A 63 5.09 -6.93 9.09
N PHE A 64 4.67 -5.72 8.71
CA PHE A 64 5.49 -4.54 8.90
C PHE A 64 5.28 -4.07 10.35
N GLU A 65 6.32 -4.17 11.16
CA GLU A 65 6.30 -3.72 12.56
C GLU A 65 6.36 -2.20 12.58
N ARG A 66 5.47 -1.58 13.35
CA ARG A 66 5.39 -0.12 13.48
C ARG A 66 5.63 0.28 14.91
N ALA A 67 6.43 1.32 15.13
CA ALA A 67 6.74 1.80 16.47
C ALA A 67 5.47 2.20 17.23
N ARG A 68 4.47 2.75 16.55
CA ARG A 68 3.18 3.11 17.15
C ARG A 68 2.34 1.90 17.61
N ASP A 69 2.57 0.72 17.03
CA ASP A 69 1.84 -0.51 17.37
C ASP A 69 2.53 -1.23 18.55
N ASP A 70 3.87 -1.13 18.65
CA ASP A 70 4.66 -1.63 19.78
C ASP A 70 5.87 -0.70 20.07
N PRO A 71 5.69 0.31 20.93
CA PRO A 71 6.74 1.30 21.20
C PRO A 71 7.99 0.71 21.88
N LYS A 72 7.89 -0.46 22.52
CA LYS A 72 9.02 -1.06 23.26
C LYS A 72 10.03 -1.72 22.32
N SER A 73 9.60 -2.17 21.15
CA SER A 73 10.47 -2.73 20.11
C SER A 73 10.97 -1.67 19.10
N ALA A 74 10.49 -0.43 19.21
CA ALA A 74 10.87 0.66 18.32
C ALA A 74 12.36 0.99 18.43
N ARG A 75 12.99 1.25 17.27
CA ARG A 75 14.40 1.66 17.18
C ARG A 75 14.55 2.90 16.31
N GLY A 76 15.63 3.64 16.58
CA GLY A 76 15.97 4.86 15.86
C GLY A 76 15.18 6.08 16.35
N ARG A 77 15.57 7.25 15.83
CA ARG A 77 14.90 8.53 16.13
C ARG A 77 13.52 8.58 15.49
N VAL A 78 12.58 9.27 16.13
CA VAL A 78 11.27 9.59 15.54
C VAL A 78 11.47 10.67 14.48
N ILE A 79 11.07 10.37 13.25
CA ILE A 79 11.16 11.29 12.10
C ILE A 79 9.79 11.94 11.85
N CYS A 80 8.70 11.17 11.90
CA CYS A 80 7.35 11.70 11.75
C CYS A 80 6.64 11.74 13.11
N PHE A 81 6.58 12.91 13.73
CA PHE A 81 5.87 13.09 15.01
C PHE A 81 4.36 12.86 14.91
N CYS A 82 3.73 13.17 13.76
CA CYS A 82 2.28 12.99 13.60
C CYS A 82 1.86 11.53 13.64
N ASN A 83 2.68 10.64 13.09
CA ASN A 83 2.36 9.21 12.95
C ASN A 83 3.29 8.29 13.75
N LEU A 84 4.19 8.88 14.55
CA LEU A 84 5.21 8.21 15.35
C LEU A 84 6.07 7.22 14.54
N VAL A 85 6.50 7.65 13.35
CA VAL A 85 7.35 6.83 12.46
C VAL A 85 8.82 7.09 12.76
N THR A 86 9.58 6.02 12.99
CA THR A 86 11.03 6.10 13.24
C THR A 86 11.88 6.01 11.97
N GLU A 87 13.14 6.39 12.09
CA GLU A 87 14.14 6.17 11.04
C GLU A 87 14.30 4.68 10.66
N ASP A 88 14.27 3.75 11.63
CA ASP A 88 14.40 2.31 11.34
C ASP A 88 13.21 1.81 10.52
N GLU A 89 11.99 2.33 10.74
CA GLU A 89 10.83 2.01 9.90
C GLU A 89 11.00 2.51 8.46
N ILE A 90 11.54 3.71 8.27
CA ILE A 90 11.80 4.25 6.92
C ILE A 90 12.85 3.38 6.21
N ARG A 91 13.93 3.02 6.89
CA ARG A 91 14.98 2.15 6.34
C ARG A 91 14.47 0.74 6.06
N GLU A 92 13.70 0.15 6.97
CA GLU A 92 13.05 -1.15 6.78
C GLU A 92 12.08 -1.13 5.59
N ALA A 93 11.38 -0.01 5.37
CA ALA A 93 10.53 0.14 4.19
C ALA A 93 11.33 0.04 2.89
N VAL A 94 12.49 0.69 2.84
CA VAL A 94 13.42 0.63 1.70
C VAL A 94 14.01 -0.78 1.55
N ARG A 95 14.44 -1.44 2.63
CA ARG A 95 14.94 -2.83 2.61
C ARG A 95 13.89 -3.82 2.07
N ARG A 96 12.61 -3.55 2.30
CA ARG A 96 11.47 -4.31 1.74
C ARG A 96 11.07 -3.89 0.32
N GLY A 97 11.85 -3.04 -0.34
CA GLY A 97 11.72 -2.70 -1.76
C GLY A 97 11.02 -1.39 -2.08
N SER A 98 10.72 -0.53 -1.10
CA SER A 98 10.23 0.83 -1.39
C SER A 98 11.35 1.67 -2.01
N LYS A 99 11.18 2.12 -3.26
CA LYS A 99 12.18 2.94 -4.00
C LYS A 99 11.76 4.39 -4.23
N THR A 100 10.57 4.77 -3.76
CA THR A 100 9.94 6.07 -4.00
C THR A 100 9.42 6.61 -2.68
N LEU A 101 9.25 7.93 -2.58
CA LEU A 101 8.74 8.55 -1.34
C LEU A 101 7.35 8.03 -0.99
N LYS A 102 6.41 7.97 -1.94
CA LYS A 102 5.08 7.39 -1.71
C LYS A 102 5.14 5.92 -1.35
N GLY A 103 6.07 5.16 -1.91
CA GLY A 103 6.31 3.78 -1.51
C GLY A 103 6.69 3.64 -0.03
N VAL A 104 7.41 4.62 0.53
CA VAL A 104 7.68 4.71 1.96
C VAL A 104 6.47 5.20 2.73
N PHE A 105 5.75 6.21 2.23
CA PHE A 105 4.56 6.76 2.90
C PHE A 105 3.49 5.70 3.10
N TYR A 106 3.16 4.92 2.05
CA TYR A 106 2.13 3.89 2.14
C TYR A 106 2.50 2.76 3.11
N ARG A 107 3.79 2.46 3.26
CA ARG A 107 4.25 1.39 4.14
C ARG A 107 4.35 1.84 5.60
N THR A 108 4.88 3.03 5.85
CA THR A 108 5.20 3.54 7.19
C THR A 108 4.12 4.48 7.76
N GLY A 109 3.44 5.23 6.89
CA GLY A 109 2.59 6.37 7.27
C GLY A 109 3.36 7.69 7.40
N ALA A 110 4.67 7.74 7.17
CA ALA A 110 5.40 9.01 7.16
C ALA A 110 4.80 9.97 6.12
N CYS A 111 4.87 11.28 6.39
CA CYS A 111 4.29 12.34 5.56
C CYS A 111 2.75 12.30 5.37
N MET A 112 2.02 11.36 5.99
CA MET A 112 0.55 11.24 5.87
C MET A 112 -0.21 11.74 7.11
N GLY A 113 0.47 12.43 8.04
CA GLY A 113 -0.17 13.00 9.23
C GLY A 113 -0.83 14.34 8.94
N THR A 114 -1.34 15.02 9.96
CA THR A 114 -2.00 16.34 9.81
C THR A 114 -1.14 17.38 9.08
N CYS A 115 0.19 17.29 9.19
CA CYS A 115 1.13 18.17 8.50
C CYS A 115 1.35 17.86 7.01
N GLN A 116 0.86 16.71 6.50
CA GLN A 116 1.02 16.27 5.10
C GLN A 116 2.48 16.32 4.59
N GLY A 117 3.45 16.01 5.46
CA GLY A 117 4.86 15.95 5.10
C GLY A 117 5.62 17.27 5.23
N SER A 118 4.96 18.39 5.54
CA SER A 118 5.62 19.70 5.64
C SER A 118 6.76 19.77 6.66
N ARG A 119 6.82 18.82 7.61
CA ARG A 119 7.87 18.74 8.64
C ARG A 119 8.94 17.68 8.40
N CYS A 120 8.58 16.53 7.84
CA CYS A 120 9.45 15.34 7.82
C CYS A 120 9.87 14.92 6.41
N LEU A 121 9.37 15.56 5.35
CA LEU A 121 9.65 15.16 3.98
C LEU A 121 11.13 15.21 3.63
N ALA A 122 11.84 16.26 4.07
CA ALA A 122 13.29 16.39 3.84
C ALA A 122 14.08 15.27 4.51
N ASP A 123 13.81 14.99 5.79
CA ASP A 123 14.46 13.89 6.52
C ASP A 123 14.16 12.53 5.87
N VAL A 124 12.90 12.29 5.48
CA VAL A 124 12.50 11.05 4.80
C VAL A 124 13.23 10.90 3.48
N LEU A 125 13.35 11.97 2.68
CA LEU A 125 14.10 11.96 1.43
C LEU A 125 15.58 11.60 1.65
N GLU A 126 16.22 12.21 2.63
CA GLU A 126 17.62 11.93 2.96
C GLU A 126 17.83 10.50 3.44
N ILE A 127 16.98 9.99 4.33
CA ILE A 127 17.07 8.62 4.84
C ILE A 127 16.87 7.61 3.70
N VAL A 128 15.91 7.85 2.80
CA VAL A 128 15.65 6.99 1.65
C VAL A 128 16.84 6.98 0.69
N ALA A 129 17.38 8.16 0.38
CA ALA A 129 18.55 8.29 -0.49
C ALA A 129 19.79 7.60 0.10
N ASP A 130 20.03 7.78 1.41
CA ASP A 130 21.12 7.14 2.13
C ASP A 130 20.96 5.61 2.19
N GLU A 131 19.77 5.08 2.47
CA GLU A 131 19.53 3.64 2.50
C GLU A 131 19.68 3.01 1.10
N LEU A 132 19.30 3.74 0.05
CA LEU A 132 19.49 3.32 -1.35
C LEU A 132 20.89 3.57 -1.91
N LYS A 133 21.74 4.32 -1.20
CA LYS A 133 23.08 4.75 -1.65
C LYS A 133 23.04 5.50 -2.98
N VAL A 134 22.10 6.43 -3.12
CA VAL A 134 21.93 7.26 -4.32
C VAL A 134 21.89 8.75 -3.96
N ASN A 135 22.05 9.62 -4.96
CA ASN A 135 21.87 11.05 -4.78
C ASN A 135 20.39 11.35 -4.44
N PRO A 136 20.07 12.20 -3.45
CA PRO A 136 18.69 12.59 -3.14
C PRO A 136 17.91 13.13 -4.35
N ARG A 137 18.57 13.80 -5.31
CA ARG A 137 17.95 14.26 -6.57
C ARG A 137 17.43 13.14 -7.47
N SER A 138 17.93 11.93 -7.29
CA SER A 138 17.49 10.75 -8.04
C SER A 138 16.24 10.08 -7.44
N ILE A 139 15.81 10.51 -6.25
CA ILE A 139 14.62 9.96 -5.61
C ILE A 139 13.37 10.56 -6.23
N LYS A 140 12.46 9.66 -6.61
CA LYS A 140 11.15 10.01 -7.17
C LYS A 140 10.11 10.05 -6.06
N PHE A 141 9.14 10.95 -6.23
CA PHE A 141 7.98 11.03 -5.36
C PHE A 141 7.11 9.77 -5.49
N ASP A 142 6.87 9.32 -6.71
CA ASP A 142 6.09 8.13 -7.07
C ASP A 142 6.74 7.42 -8.27
N GLY A 143 6.02 7.20 -9.37
CA GLY A 143 6.52 6.60 -10.60
C GLY A 143 7.48 7.49 -11.41
N ASP A 144 7.78 7.05 -12.63
CA ASP A 144 8.68 7.77 -13.53
C ASP A 144 8.21 9.20 -13.81
N GLY A 145 9.17 10.11 -13.95
CA GLY A 145 8.91 11.54 -14.18
C GLY A 145 8.49 12.36 -12.96
N SER A 146 8.40 11.76 -11.76
CA SER A 146 7.95 12.45 -10.54
C SER A 146 9.10 12.96 -9.65
N TRP A 147 9.97 13.81 -10.19
CA TRP A 147 11.12 14.34 -9.45
C TRP A 147 10.68 15.39 -8.41
N ILE A 148 11.28 15.34 -7.22
CA ILE A 148 11.02 16.31 -6.13
C ILE A 148 12.11 17.36 -5.99
N VAL A 149 13.34 17.01 -6.37
CA VAL A 149 14.47 17.94 -6.46
C VAL A 149 14.95 17.93 -7.90
N THR A 150 14.90 19.11 -8.53
CA THR A 150 15.34 19.36 -9.91
C THR A 150 16.63 20.16 -9.95
#